data_AF-A0A6C0IPY6-F1
#
_entry.id   AF-A0A6C0IPY6-F1
#
_cell.length_a   1.000
_cell.length_b   1.000
_cell.length_c   1.000
_cell.angle_alpha   90.00
_cell.angle_beta   90.00
_cell.angle_gamma   90.00
#
_symmetry.space_group_name_H-M   'P 1'
#
loop_
_entity.id
_entity.type
_entity.pdbx_description
1 polymer ?
#
loop_
_entity_poly.entity_id
_entity_poly.type
_entity_poly.pdbx_seq_one_letter_code
_entity_poly.pdbx_strand_id
1 'polypeptide(L)'
;MSFTRFNYDEARTRQRLKQSTGSGRYHLNVPGPGNNSCYMEDPQIRIGGFAANNMNVVGGHPIDIDSDLSGRGRIYKKHCSENKYPLKKNITTTKISFNNCKSLGTDQTRTTHPARNFRALEQSLIQPLYLNPQENVCFNFQNNLNTRLLERDSYVPKLPCL
;
A
#
# COMPACT_ATOMS: atom_id res chain seq x y z
N MET A 1 -10.46 -61.74 -2.11
CA MET A 1 -9.45 -61.11 -1.23
C MET A 1 -10.08 -59.87 -0.61
N SER A 2 -10.30 -59.87 0.70
CA SER A 2 -10.98 -58.77 1.40
C SER A 2 -10.01 -57.59 1.63
N PHE A 3 -10.38 -56.40 1.17
CA PHE A 3 -9.62 -55.16 1.34
C PHE A 3 -9.80 -54.57 2.76
N THR A 4 -9.57 -55.34 3.81
CA THR A 4 -9.70 -54.85 5.21
C THR A 4 -8.48 -54.07 5.69
N ARG A 5 -7.43 -53.94 4.86
CA ARG A 5 -6.23 -53.16 5.20
C ARG A 5 -6.49 -51.68 4.95
N PHE A 6 -6.55 -50.93 6.04
CA PHE A 6 -6.79 -49.48 6.09
C PHE A 6 -5.97 -48.64 5.11
N ASN A 7 -4.74 -49.05 4.78
CA ASN A 7 -3.86 -48.33 3.85
C ASN A 7 -4.28 -48.42 2.37
N TYR A 8 -5.00 -49.47 1.99
CA TYR A 8 -5.45 -49.72 0.61
C TYR A 8 -6.93 -49.39 0.42
N ASP A 9 -7.56 -48.78 1.42
CA ASP A 9 -8.89 -48.22 1.28
C ASP A 9 -8.90 -47.12 0.21
N GLU A 10 -9.93 -47.12 -0.64
CA GLU A 10 -10.02 -46.24 -1.79
C GLU A 10 -10.08 -44.77 -1.33
N ALA A 11 -10.84 -44.49 -0.27
CA ALA A 11 -10.97 -43.16 0.29
C ALA A 11 -9.62 -42.63 0.80
N ARG A 12 -8.81 -43.46 1.47
CA ARG A 12 -7.48 -43.08 1.94
C ARG A 12 -6.51 -42.84 0.79
N THR A 13 -6.52 -43.73 -0.21
CA THR A 13 -5.65 -43.59 -1.39
C THR A 13 -5.95 -42.27 -2.11
N ARG A 14 -7.24 -41.94 -2.28
CA ARG A 14 -7.70 -40.66 -2.85
C ARG A 14 -7.25 -39.47 -2.00
N GLN A 15 -7.36 -39.55 -0.68
CA GLN A 15 -6.94 -38.48 0.23
C GLN A 15 -5.42 -38.26 0.22
N ARG A 16 -4.62 -39.34 0.20
CA ARG A 16 -3.15 -39.27 0.10
C ARG A 16 -2.73 -38.63 -1.22
N LEU A 17 -3.35 -39.02 -2.33
CA LEU A 17 -3.10 -38.38 -3.63
C LEU A 17 -3.51 -36.91 -3.62
N LYS A 18 -4.64 -36.57 -3.00
CA LYS A 18 -5.10 -35.17 -2.85
C LYS A 18 -4.11 -34.34 -2.04
N GLN A 19 -3.58 -34.87 -0.94
CA GLN A 19 -2.58 -34.18 -0.11
C GLN A 19 -1.24 -34.04 -0.85
N SER A 20 -0.79 -35.10 -1.51
CA SER A 20 0.46 -35.09 -2.28
C SER A 20 0.43 -34.17 -3.49
N THR A 21 -0.72 -34.04 -4.15
CA THR A 21 -0.88 -33.17 -5.35
C THR A 21 -1.48 -31.80 -5.02
N GLY A 22 -1.83 -31.55 -3.75
CA GLY A 22 -2.62 -30.39 -3.34
C GLY A 22 -1.93 -29.06 -3.63
N SER A 23 -0.65 -28.93 -3.29
CA SER A 23 0.13 -27.69 -3.51
C SER A 23 0.24 -27.34 -5.00
N GLY A 24 0.52 -28.32 -5.86
CA GLY A 24 0.59 -28.13 -7.32
C GLY A 24 -0.77 -27.78 -7.91
N ARG A 25 -1.83 -28.48 -7.50
CA ARG A 25 -3.21 -28.16 -7.91
C ARG A 25 -3.62 -26.75 -7.49
N TYR A 26 -3.21 -26.31 -6.31
CA TYR A 26 -3.49 -24.95 -5.84
C TYR A 26 -2.83 -23.90 -6.74
N HIS A 27 -1.57 -24.09 -7.15
CA HIS A 27 -0.89 -23.13 -8.03
C HIS A 27 -1.48 -23.09 -9.44
N LEU A 28 -2.00 -24.20 -9.95
CA LEU A 28 -2.62 -24.26 -11.28
C LEU A 28 -4.08 -23.77 -11.27
N ASN A 29 -4.80 -24.07 -10.19
CA ASN A 29 -6.21 -23.73 -10.00
C ASN A 29 -6.37 -22.79 -8.80
N VAL A 30 -5.55 -21.74 -8.73
CA VAL A 30 -5.72 -20.72 -7.69
C VAL A 30 -7.14 -20.19 -7.83
N PRO A 31 -7.95 -20.19 -6.76
CA PRO A 31 -9.30 -19.64 -6.85
C PRO A 31 -9.19 -18.16 -7.25
N GLY A 32 -9.58 -17.86 -8.48
CA GLY A 32 -9.66 -16.49 -8.99
C GLY A 32 -10.85 -15.75 -8.39
N PRO A 33 -11.00 -14.45 -8.67
CA PRO A 33 -12.06 -13.63 -8.08
C PRO A 33 -13.50 -13.99 -8.53
N GLY A 34 -13.70 -15.12 -9.22
CA GLY A 34 -14.97 -15.57 -9.81
C GLY A 34 -15.17 -15.03 -11.23
N ASN A 35 -16.27 -15.44 -11.88
CA ASN A 35 -16.59 -15.00 -13.26
C ASN A 35 -17.19 -13.59 -13.31
N ASN A 36 -17.74 -13.09 -12.20
CA ASN A 36 -18.48 -11.83 -12.12
C ASN A 36 -17.75 -10.74 -11.32
N SER A 37 -16.42 -10.83 -11.20
CA SER A 37 -15.64 -9.82 -10.47
C SER A 37 -15.62 -8.53 -11.27
N CYS A 38 -15.93 -7.43 -10.59
CA CYS A 38 -15.71 -6.12 -11.16
C CYS A 38 -14.22 -5.74 -11.09
N TYR A 39 -13.79 -4.92 -12.05
CA TYR A 39 -12.48 -4.27 -12.00
C TYR A 39 -12.49 -3.15 -10.97
N MET A 40 -11.53 -3.15 -10.06
CA MET A 40 -11.33 -2.05 -9.11
C MET A 40 -10.54 -0.93 -9.80
N GLU A 41 -11.18 0.22 -10.02
CA GLU A 41 -10.54 1.38 -10.66
C GLU A 41 -9.70 2.24 -9.69
N ASP A 42 -9.83 2.02 -8.38
CA ASP A 42 -9.11 2.81 -7.37
C ASP A 42 -7.59 2.58 -7.45
N PRO A 43 -6.77 3.60 -7.81
CA PRO A 43 -5.33 3.45 -7.96
C PRO A 43 -4.60 3.16 -6.64
N GLN A 44 -5.25 3.40 -5.49
CA GLN A 44 -4.68 3.13 -4.18
C GLN A 44 -4.73 1.64 -3.84
N ILE A 45 -5.60 0.88 -4.51
CA ILE A 45 -5.70 -0.56 -4.37
C ILE A 45 -4.75 -1.21 -5.37
N ARG A 46 -3.68 -1.83 -4.86
CA ARG A 46 -2.77 -2.60 -5.71
C ARG A 46 -3.46 -3.87 -6.19
N ILE A 47 -3.46 -4.08 -7.50
CA ILE A 47 -3.99 -5.31 -8.11
C ILE A 47 -3.05 -6.49 -7.83
N GLY A 48 -3.58 -7.56 -7.22
CA GLY A 48 -2.82 -8.73 -6.75
C GLY A 48 -3.01 -10.00 -7.60
N GLY A 49 -3.40 -9.88 -8.87
CA GLY A 49 -3.47 -11.03 -9.79
C GLY A 49 -4.49 -10.92 -10.91
N PHE A 50 -5.57 -10.15 -10.71
CA PHE A 50 -6.61 -9.94 -11.72
C PHE A 50 -6.80 -8.46 -12.03
N ALA A 51 -6.49 -8.04 -13.26
CA ALA A 51 -6.53 -6.64 -13.69
C ALA A 51 -7.53 -6.37 -14.82
N ALA A 52 -8.53 -7.24 -15.01
CA ALA A 52 -9.55 -7.14 -16.07
C ALA A 52 -9.02 -6.95 -17.51
N ASN A 53 -7.74 -7.25 -17.74
CA ASN A 53 -7.07 -7.20 -19.04
C ASN A 53 -7.05 -8.55 -19.76
N ASN A 54 -7.67 -9.57 -19.16
CA ASN A 54 -7.75 -10.90 -19.74
C ASN A 54 -8.57 -10.87 -21.03
N MET A 55 -8.07 -11.58 -22.05
CA MET A 55 -8.80 -11.83 -23.29
C MET A 55 -9.13 -13.31 -23.38
N ASN A 56 -10.21 -13.61 -24.10
CA ASN A 56 -10.56 -14.99 -24.42
C ASN A 56 -9.86 -15.38 -25.73
N VAL A 57 -9.49 -16.65 -25.86
CA VAL A 57 -8.84 -17.20 -27.07
C VAL A 57 -9.81 -18.16 -27.75
N VAL A 58 -10.05 -17.95 -29.04
CA VAL A 58 -10.94 -18.84 -29.80
C VAL A 58 -10.27 -20.20 -29.98
N GLY A 59 -10.86 -21.25 -29.41
CA GLY A 59 -10.33 -22.61 -29.50
C GLY A 59 -9.04 -22.84 -28.71
N GLY A 60 -8.80 -22.04 -27.68
CA GLY A 60 -7.60 -22.14 -26.82
C GLY A 60 -7.85 -21.64 -25.41
N HIS A 61 -6.77 -21.36 -24.71
CA HIS A 61 -6.80 -20.86 -23.33
C HIS A 61 -6.02 -19.55 -23.19
N PRO A 62 -6.30 -18.71 -22.18
CA PRO A 62 -5.56 -17.45 -21.97
C PRO A 62 -4.04 -17.63 -21.81
N ILE A 63 -3.58 -18.80 -21.36
CA ILE A 63 -2.14 -19.15 -21.28
C ILE A 63 -1.45 -19.14 -22.66
N ASP A 64 -2.20 -19.32 -23.74
CA ASP A 64 -1.67 -19.24 -25.10
C ASP A 64 -1.19 -17.81 -25.41
N ILE A 65 -1.89 -16.80 -24.87
CA ILE A 65 -1.52 -15.38 -25.00
C ILE A 65 -0.16 -15.13 -24.33
N ASP A 66 0.02 -15.59 -23.09
CA ASP A 66 1.31 -15.49 -22.40
C ASP A 66 2.42 -16.22 -23.16
N SER A 67 2.12 -17.39 -23.72
CA SER A 67 3.08 -18.19 -24.49
C SER A 67 3.50 -17.54 -25.81
N ASP A 68 2.60 -16.82 -26.48
CA ASP A 68 2.95 -16.04 -27.68
C ASP A 68 3.71 -14.74 -27.33
N LEU A 69 3.28 -14.02 -26.29
CA LEU A 69 3.96 -12.80 -25.82
C LEU A 69 5.38 -13.08 -25.30
N SER A 70 5.57 -14.18 -24.57
CA SER A 70 6.88 -14.66 -24.14
C SER A 70 7.72 -15.27 -25.29
N GLY A 71 7.13 -15.42 -26.47
CA GLY A 71 7.82 -15.91 -27.65
C GLY A 71 8.15 -17.41 -27.63
N ARG A 72 7.49 -18.23 -26.80
CA ARG A 72 7.73 -19.69 -26.75
C ARG A 72 7.44 -20.38 -28.09
N GLY A 73 6.49 -19.84 -28.86
CA GLY A 73 6.21 -20.29 -30.24
C GLY A 73 7.27 -19.86 -31.27
N ARG A 74 8.29 -19.10 -30.87
CA ARG A 74 9.32 -18.52 -31.75
C ARG A 74 10.67 -19.13 -31.39
N ILE A 75 11.08 -20.13 -32.17
CA ILE A 75 12.40 -20.75 -31.99
C ILE A 75 13.48 -19.74 -32.42
N TYR A 76 14.43 -19.44 -31.52
CA TYR A 76 15.59 -18.63 -31.85
C TYR A 76 16.47 -19.34 -32.88
N LYS A 77 16.76 -18.67 -33.99
CA LYS A 77 17.71 -19.16 -35.01
C LYS A 77 18.97 -18.32 -34.97
N LYS A 78 20.13 -18.97 -35.13
CA LYS A 78 21.45 -18.32 -35.16
C LYS A 78 21.60 -17.32 -36.32
N HIS A 79 20.92 -17.56 -37.44
CA HIS A 79 20.93 -16.71 -38.61
C HIS A 79 19.51 -16.23 -38.93
N CYS A 80 19.40 -15.00 -39.43
CA CYS A 80 18.14 -14.40 -39.90
C CYS A 80 17.66 -15.11 -41.18
N SER A 81 17.17 -16.34 -41.07
CA SER A 81 16.48 -17.01 -42.18
C SER A 81 15.13 -16.32 -42.40
N GLU A 82 14.79 -15.97 -43.64
CA GLU A 82 13.55 -15.27 -44.02
C GLU A 82 12.24 -15.98 -43.62
N ASN A 83 12.32 -17.24 -43.18
CA ASN A 83 11.20 -17.98 -42.62
C ASN A 83 10.72 -17.33 -41.32
N LYS A 84 9.83 -16.34 -41.47
CA LYS A 84 8.95 -15.78 -40.43
C LYS A 84 8.28 -16.94 -39.69
N TYR A 85 8.74 -17.21 -38.46
CA TYR A 85 8.05 -17.97 -37.42
C TYR A 85 7.11 -19.08 -37.93
N PRO A 86 7.63 -20.27 -38.31
CA PRO A 86 6.82 -21.34 -38.90
C PRO A 86 5.72 -21.87 -37.97
N LEU A 87 5.85 -21.63 -36.66
CA LEU A 87 4.88 -21.97 -35.62
C LEU A 87 4.09 -20.75 -35.12
N LYS A 88 4.07 -19.65 -35.88
CA LYS A 88 3.25 -18.47 -35.54
C LYS A 88 1.78 -18.85 -35.63
N LYS A 89 1.24 -19.39 -34.53
CA LYS A 89 -0.19 -19.48 -34.33
C LYS A 89 -0.68 -18.05 -34.20
N ASN A 90 -1.39 -17.54 -35.21
CA ASN A 90 -2.12 -16.29 -35.08
C ASN A 90 -3.23 -16.55 -34.06
N ILE A 91 -2.99 -16.22 -32.80
CA ILE A 91 -3.98 -16.37 -31.75
C ILE A 91 -5.08 -15.36 -32.03
N THR A 92 -6.29 -15.86 -32.30
CA THR A 92 -7.47 -15.03 -32.43
C THR A 92 -8.07 -14.80 -31.05
N THR A 93 -7.95 -13.56 -30.58
CA THR A 93 -8.43 -13.14 -29.26
C THR A 93 -9.73 -12.37 -29.36
N THR A 94 -10.64 -12.58 -28.41
CA THR A 94 -11.84 -11.76 -28.21
C THR A 94 -11.76 -11.04 -26.87
N LYS A 95 -12.22 -9.78 -26.86
CA LYS A 95 -12.18 -8.95 -25.65
C LYS A 95 -13.23 -9.44 -24.65
N ILE A 96 -12.82 -9.64 -23.39
CA ILE A 96 -13.73 -9.87 -22.27
C ILE A 96 -14.04 -8.50 -21.65
N SER A 97 -15.32 -8.21 -21.45
CA SER A 97 -15.76 -7.01 -20.73
C SER A 97 -15.99 -7.34 -19.26
N PHE A 98 -15.36 -6.58 -18.37
CA PHE A 98 -15.63 -6.64 -16.93
C PHE A 98 -16.35 -5.36 -16.51
N ASN A 99 -17.26 -5.47 -15.54
CA ASN A 99 -17.91 -4.30 -14.97
C ASN A 99 -16.90 -3.53 -14.10
N ASN A 100 -16.99 -2.20 -14.07
CA ASN A 100 -16.10 -1.40 -13.22
C ASN A 100 -16.76 -1.13 -11.88
N CYS A 101 -16.07 -1.47 -10.80
CA CYS A 101 -16.44 -1.07 -9.44
C CYS A 101 -15.89 0.33 -9.18
N LYS A 102 -16.78 1.31 -9.25
CA LYS A 102 -16.47 2.73 -9.00
C LYS A 102 -16.38 3.11 -7.53
N SER A 103 -16.63 2.17 -6.62
CA SER A 103 -16.49 2.40 -5.18
C SER A 103 -15.01 2.65 -4.89
N LEU A 104 -14.64 3.93 -4.76
CA LEU A 104 -13.34 4.33 -4.22
C LEU A 104 -13.32 3.85 -2.77
N GLY A 105 -12.40 2.93 -2.47
CA GLY A 105 -12.27 2.38 -1.12
C GLY A 105 -11.58 3.35 -0.17
N THR A 106 -10.92 4.37 -0.73
CA THR A 106 -10.00 5.24 0.00
C THR A 106 -10.12 6.69 -0.44
N ASP A 107 -10.57 7.53 0.49
CA ASP A 107 -10.66 8.97 0.29
C ASP A 107 -9.37 9.66 0.77
N GLN A 108 -8.80 10.53 -0.07
CA GLN A 108 -7.54 11.20 0.23
C GLN A 108 -7.80 12.66 0.59
N THR A 109 -7.78 12.96 1.89
CA THR A 109 -8.01 14.32 2.41
C THR A 109 -7.00 15.32 1.86
N ARG A 110 -5.77 14.90 1.54
CA ARG A 110 -4.81 15.80 0.87
C ARG A 110 -5.26 16.24 -0.53
N THR A 111 -6.05 15.43 -1.22
CA THR A 111 -6.57 15.70 -2.56
C THR A 111 -7.91 16.42 -2.48
N THR A 112 -8.83 15.96 -1.63
CA THR A 112 -10.18 16.54 -1.50
C THR A 112 -10.20 17.81 -0.63
N HIS A 113 -9.38 17.85 0.42
CA HIS A 113 -9.32 18.89 1.44
C HIS A 113 -7.86 19.36 1.69
N PRO A 114 -7.18 19.95 0.68
CA PRO A 114 -5.80 20.39 0.87
C PRO A 114 -5.74 21.52 1.91
N ALA A 115 -4.76 21.46 2.82
CA ALA A 115 -4.59 22.43 3.91
C ALA A 115 -4.55 23.90 3.46
N ARG A 116 -4.13 24.17 2.22
CA ARG A 116 -4.15 25.51 1.61
C ARG A 116 -5.56 26.11 1.59
N ASN A 117 -6.58 25.31 1.30
CA ASN A 117 -7.97 25.77 1.24
C ASN A 117 -8.50 26.17 2.62
N PHE A 118 -7.94 25.60 3.69
CA PHE A 118 -8.36 25.88 5.07
C PHE A 118 -7.51 26.95 5.76
N ARG A 119 -6.41 27.43 5.14
CA ARG A 119 -5.60 28.51 5.70
C ARG A 119 -6.31 29.86 5.73
N ALA A 120 -7.20 30.11 4.78
CA ALA A 120 -7.97 31.35 4.70
C ALA A 120 -9.24 31.34 5.54
N LEU A 121 -9.62 30.17 6.08
CA LEU A 121 -10.76 30.06 6.97
C LEU A 121 -10.36 30.60 8.34
N GLU A 122 -11.23 31.43 8.91
CA GLU A 122 -11.05 31.91 10.28
C GLU A 122 -11.07 30.73 11.24
N GLN A 123 -10.01 30.60 12.03
CA GLN A 123 -9.99 29.66 13.15
C GLN A 123 -10.67 30.36 14.32
N SER A 124 -11.89 29.96 14.65
CA SER A 124 -12.66 30.48 15.79
C SER A 124 -12.13 29.94 17.14
N LEU A 125 -10.82 29.88 17.33
CA LEU A 125 -10.22 29.65 18.65
C LEU A 125 -10.00 31.00 19.34
N ILE A 126 -11.09 31.74 19.54
CA ILE A 126 -11.10 32.91 20.43
C ILE A 126 -11.30 32.37 21.84
N GLN A 127 -10.30 31.69 22.39
CA GLN A 127 -10.27 31.47 23.83
C GLN A 127 -9.83 32.78 24.48
N PRO A 128 -10.64 33.39 25.37
CA PRO A 128 -10.19 34.54 26.11
C PRO A 128 -9.00 34.11 26.97
N LEU A 129 -7.89 34.84 26.86
CA LEU A 129 -6.76 34.62 27.76
C LEU A 129 -7.20 34.95 29.19
N TYR A 130 -7.16 33.97 30.08
CA TYR A 130 -7.52 34.16 31.48
C TYR A 130 -6.55 35.08 32.23
N LEU A 131 -5.31 35.19 31.74
CA LEU A 131 -4.22 35.99 32.32
C LEU A 131 -3.53 36.78 31.20
N ASN A 132 -3.00 37.95 31.53
CA ASN A 132 -2.27 38.76 30.57
C ASN A 132 -0.92 38.09 30.26
N PRO A 133 -0.64 37.67 29.01
CA PRO A 133 0.62 37.01 28.67
C PRO A 133 1.85 37.91 28.84
N GLN A 134 1.65 39.23 28.97
CA GLN A 134 2.71 40.21 29.19
C GLN A 134 3.03 40.48 30.67
N GLU A 135 2.27 39.90 31.61
CA GLU A 135 2.33 40.27 33.03
C GLU A 135 3.70 40.02 33.69
N ASN A 136 4.46 39.03 33.19
CA ASN A 136 5.77 38.66 33.73
C ASN A 136 6.91 38.80 32.70
N VAL A 137 6.77 39.70 31.73
CA VAL A 137 7.81 39.93 30.70
C VAL A 137 9.03 40.66 31.27
N CYS A 138 8.81 41.52 32.27
CA CYS A 138 9.87 42.30 32.91
C CYS A 138 10.32 41.66 34.22
N PHE A 139 11.60 41.82 34.56
CA PHE A 139 12.09 41.44 35.88
C PHE A 139 11.47 42.34 36.96
N ASN A 140 10.91 41.72 38.02
CA ASN A 140 10.33 42.44 39.16
C ASN A 140 11.38 43.02 40.12
N PHE A 141 12.66 42.87 39.81
CA PHE A 141 13.78 43.34 40.60
C PHE A 141 14.82 43.97 39.71
N GLN A 142 15.62 44.87 40.28
CA GLN A 142 16.69 45.55 39.55
C GLN A 142 17.82 44.55 39.25
N ASN A 143 18.12 44.35 37.97
CA ASN A 143 19.23 43.53 37.49
C ASN A 143 20.40 44.44 37.05
N ASN A 144 21.62 43.90 37.04
CA ASN A 144 22.87 44.60 36.66
C ASN A 144 23.28 45.76 37.58
N LEU A 145 22.90 45.71 38.86
CA LEU A 145 23.44 46.62 39.87
C LEU A 145 24.81 46.16 40.35
N ASN A 146 25.75 47.09 40.51
CA ASN A 146 27.02 46.80 41.16
C ASN A 146 26.84 46.78 42.67
N THR A 147 26.42 45.62 43.19
CA THR A 147 26.14 45.42 44.62
C THR A 147 27.33 45.77 45.50
N ARG A 148 28.57 45.55 45.04
CA ARG A 148 29.78 45.90 45.79
C ARG A 148 29.93 47.40 46.05
N LEU A 149 29.60 48.24 45.07
CA LEU A 149 29.62 49.69 45.23
C LEU A 149 28.48 50.15 46.14
N LEU A 150 27.28 49.58 45.96
CA LEU A 150 26.13 49.87 46.81
C LEU A 150 26.42 49.58 48.29
N GLU A 151 26.98 48.41 48.60
CA GLU A 151 27.36 48.02 49.97
C GLU A 151 28.46 48.92 50.55
N ARG A 152 29.46 49.31 49.74
CA ARG A 152 30.51 50.24 50.18
C ARG A 152 29.92 51.60 50.55
N ASP A 153 29.04 52.12 49.69
CA ASP A 153 28.47 53.47 49.84
C ASP A 153 27.37 53.51 50.90
N SER A 154 26.69 52.40 51.18
CA SER A 154 25.67 52.27 52.22
C SER A 154 26.22 51.86 53.60
N TYR A 155 27.51 51.49 53.70
CA TYR A 155 28.11 51.01 54.94
C TYR A 155 28.24 52.11 55.99
N VAL A 156 27.60 51.91 57.14
CA VAL A 156 27.75 52.73 58.35
C VAL A 156 28.56 51.96 59.39
N PRO A 157 29.77 52.41 59.78
CA PRO A 157 30.60 51.68 60.73
C PRO A 157 29.96 51.69 62.13
N LYS A 158 29.86 50.50 62.74
CA LYS A 158 29.54 50.38 64.17
C LYS A 158 30.82 50.48 64.98
N LEU A 159 30.99 51.60 65.68
CA LEU A 159 32.11 51.79 66.59
C LEU A 159 31.87 50.97 67.87
N PRO A 160 32.86 50.20 68.37
CA PRO A 160 32.73 49.53 69.65
C PRO A 160 32.64 50.56 70.78
N CYS A 161 31.73 50.32 71.73
CA CYS A 161 31.61 51.14 72.93
C CYS A 161 32.88 50.98 73.79
N LEU A 162 33.44 52.09 74.27
CA LEU A 162 34.55 52.10 75.24
C LEU A 162 34.08 51.65 76.63
#